data_AF-A0A436W050-F1
#
_entry.id   AF-A0A436W050-F1
#
_cell.length_a   1.000
_cell.length_b   1.000
_cell.length_c   1.000
_cell.angle_alpha   90.00
_cell.angle_beta   90.00
_cell.angle_gamma   90.00
#
_symmetry.space_group_name_H-M   'P 1'
#
loop_
_entity.id
_entity.type
_entity.pdbx_description
1 polymer ?
#
loop_
_entity_poly.entity_id
_entity_poly.type
_entity_poly.pdbx_seq_one_letter_code
_entity_poly.pdbx_strand_id
1 'polypeptide(L)' 'MTSASPFDDFRNLLANLPPADLAAEAHIRALFAKAEKPTASLGRLEDIAAWLAAWSGQAPPAVRRPQVAIFAGNHG' A
#
# COMPACT_ATOMS: atom_id res chain seq x y z
N MET A 1 17.67 -19.06 -14.25
CA MET A 1 18.19 -20.37 -13.81
C MET A 1 17.43 -20.77 -12.57
N THR A 2 16.46 -21.66 -12.70
CA THR A 2 15.60 -22.15 -11.63
C THR A 2 16.33 -23.24 -10.86
N SER A 3 16.67 -22.99 -9.60
CA SER A 3 17.16 -23.99 -8.67
C SER A 3 16.74 -23.60 -7.26
N ALA A 4 16.40 -24.63 -6.48
CA ALA A 4 16.25 -24.69 -5.03
C ALA A 4 14.81 -24.67 -4.45
N SER A 5 14.71 -25.23 -3.25
CA SER A 5 13.59 -25.80 -2.46
C SER A 5 12.16 -25.23 -2.58
N PRO A 6 11.13 -25.96 -2.07
CA PRO A 6 9.77 -25.43 -1.97
C PRO A 6 9.74 -24.04 -1.33
N PHE A 7 8.93 -23.16 -1.94
CA PHE A 7 8.71 -21.77 -1.55
C PHE A 7 9.83 -20.76 -1.84
N ASP A 8 10.90 -21.13 -2.55
CA ASP A 8 11.99 -20.17 -2.85
C ASP A 8 11.51 -18.96 -3.65
N ASP A 9 10.53 -19.11 -4.53
CA ASP A 9 9.91 -17.98 -5.22
C ASP A 9 9.25 -16.97 -4.26
N PHE A 10 8.55 -17.46 -3.22
CA PHE A 10 7.96 -16.59 -2.20
C PHE A 10 9.01 -15.90 -1.35
N ARG A 11 10.07 -16.62 -0.96
CA ARG A 11 11.20 -16.03 -0.21
C ARG A 11 11.88 -14.94 -1.02
N ASN A 12 12.10 -15.20 -2.31
CA ASN A 12 12.69 -14.23 -3.23
C ASN A 12 11.78 -13.00 -3.41
N LEU A 13 10.46 -13.18 -3.51
CA LEU A 13 9.53 -12.04 -3.56
C LEU A 13 9.59 -11.20 -2.28
N LEU A 14 9.56 -11.82 -1.11
CA LEU A 14 9.62 -11.12 0.17
C LEU A 14 10.94 -10.35 0.36
N ALA A 15 12.07 -10.96 -0.04
CA ALA A 15 13.39 -10.34 0.05
C ALA A 15 13.55 -9.12 -0.88
N ASN A 16 12.77 -9.06 -1.96
CA ASN A 16 12.87 -8.03 -2.99
C ASN A 16 11.62 -7.14 -3.07
N LEU A 17 10.85 -7.04 -1.99
CA LEU A 17 9.72 -6.10 -1.94
C LEU A 17 10.22 -4.66 -2.16
N PRO A 18 9.58 -3.88 -3.04
CA PRO A 18 9.95 -2.49 -3.22
C PRO A 18 9.70 -1.70 -1.92
N PRO A 19 10.51 -0.67 -1.62
CA PRO A 19 10.19 0.25 -0.54
C PRO A 19 8.93 1.05 -0.90
N ALA A 20 8.27 1.60 0.12
CA ALA A 20 7.17 2.54 -0.10
C ALA A 20 7.66 3.80 -0.84
N ASP A 21 6.82 4.33 -1.73
CA ASP A 21 7.07 5.58 -2.45
C ASP A 21 6.79 6.79 -1.54
N LEU A 22 7.84 7.27 -0.86
CA LEU A 22 7.75 8.41 0.04
C LEU A 22 7.43 9.73 -0.68
N ALA A 23 7.71 9.83 -1.98
CA ALA A 23 7.37 11.03 -2.76
C ALA A 23 5.86 11.08 -3.04
N ALA A 24 5.25 9.95 -3.37
CA ALA A 24 3.80 9.82 -3.51
C ALA A 24 3.08 10.13 -2.19
N GLU A 25 3.59 9.62 -1.06
CA GLU A 25 3.07 9.94 0.28
C GLU A 25 3.11 11.45 0.54
N ALA A 26 4.28 12.08 0.36
CA ALA A 26 4.49 13.49 0.62
C ALA A 26 3.59 14.38 -0.25
N HIS A 27 3.39 14.01 -1.52
CA HIS A 27 2.48 14.70 -2.42
C HIS A 27 1.05 14.71 -1.85
N ILE A 28 0.54 13.57 -1.37
CA ILE A 28 -0.81 13.50 -0.80
C ILE A 28 -0.95 14.31 0.48
N ARG A 29 0.04 14.25 1.37
CA ARG A 29 0.06 15.09 2.57
C ARG A 29 0.04 16.58 2.22
N ALA A 30 0.79 16.99 1.20
CA ALA A 30 0.79 18.36 0.71
C ALA A 30 -0.56 18.79 0.09
N LEU A 31 -1.27 17.88 -0.60
CA LEU A 31 -2.61 18.16 -1.12
C LEU A 31 -3.62 18.39 0.01
N PHE A 32 -3.61 17.55 1.05
CA PHE A 32 -4.49 17.75 2.20
C PHE A 32 -4.18 19.03 3.00
N ALA A 33 -2.90 19.39 3.12
CA ALA A 33 -2.50 20.63 3.80
C ALA A 33 -2.96 21.90 3.04
N LYS A 34 -3.14 21.81 1.72
CA LYS A 34 -3.60 22.91 0.86
C LYS A 34 -5.12 22.99 0.72
N ALA A 35 -5.86 21.94 1.12
CA ALA A 35 -7.31 21.94 1.02
C ALA A 35 -7.91 22.99 1.97
N GLU A 36 -8.95 23.71 1.52
CA GLU A 36 -9.72 24.66 2.34
C GLU A 36 -10.57 23.90 3.38
N LYS A 37 -9.88 23.30 4.35
CA LYS A 37 -10.43 22.53 5.46
C LYS A 37 -9.63 22.85 6.72
N PRO A 38 -10.23 22.74 7.92
CA PRO A 38 -9.45 22.77 9.16
C PRO A 38 -8.36 21.70 9.11
N THR A 39 -7.18 21.99 9.66
CA THR A 39 -6.06 21.05 9.71
C THR A 39 -6.50 19.73 10.33
N ALA A 40 -6.11 18.61 9.70
CA ALA A 40 -6.45 17.25 10.13
C ALA A 40 -7.95 16.94 10.28
N SER A 41 -8.84 17.71 9.65
CA SER A 41 -10.29 17.53 9.79
C SER A 41 -10.83 16.20 9.25
N LEU A 42 -10.11 15.52 8.36
CA LEU A 42 -10.50 14.20 7.84
C LEU A 42 -9.90 13.05 8.66
N GLY A 43 -9.09 13.36 9.67
CA GLY A 43 -8.48 12.39 10.59
C GLY A 43 -7.80 11.24 9.85
N ARG A 44 -8.19 10.00 10.17
CA ARG A 44 -7.59 8.77 9.62
C ARG A 44 -7.67 8.65 8.09
N LEU A 45 -8.58 9.36 7.42
CA LEU A 45 -8.64 9.32 5.96
C LEU A 45 -7.38 9.93 5.32
N GLU A 46 -6.79 10.95 5.93
CA GLU A 46 -5.56 11.58 5.43
C GLU A 46 -4.40 10.58 5.51
N ASP A 47 -4.33 9.84 6.62
CA ASP A 47 -3.31 8.81 6.84
C ASP A 47 -3.49 7.61 5.90
N ILE A 48 -4.73 7.13 5.73
CA ILE A 48 -5.02 6.01 4.81
C ILE A 48 -4.68 6.39 3.38
N ALA A 49 -5.03 7.61 2.93
CA ALA A 49 -4.72 8.06 1.58
C ALA A 49 -3.21 8.24 1.37
N ALA A 50 -2.49 8.81 2.34
CA ALA A 50 -1.04 8.95 2.26
C ALA A 50 -0.35 7.56 2.22
N TRP A 51 -0.76 6.64 3.10
CA TRP A 51 -0.26 5.25 3.12
C TRP A 51 -0.55 4.51 1.81
N LEU A 52 -1.79 4.63 1.29
CA LEU A 52 -2.18 3.97 0.05
C LEU A 52 -1.40 4.54 -1.15
N ALA A 53 -1.12 5.84 -1.18
CA ALA A 53 -0.29 6.44 -2.22
C ALA A 53 1.15 5.90 -2.19
N ALA A 54 1.73 5.77 -0.99
CA ALA A 54 3.07 5.24 -0.80
C ALA A 54 3.19 3.80 -1.32
N TRP A 55 2.21 2.94 -1.03
CA TRP A 55 2.27 1.53 -1.42
C TRP A 55 1.71 1.21 -2.81
N SER A 56 0.93 2.12 -3.40
CA SER A 56 0.48 2.00 -4.80
C SER A 56 1.39 2.73 -5.80
N GLY A 57 2.27 3.63 -5.32
CA GLY A 57 3.05 4.53 -6.18
C GLY A 57 2.16 5.51 -6.97
N GLN A 58 0.92 5.75 -6.52
CA GLN A 58 -0.04 6.62 -7.21
C GLN A 58 -0.52 7.74 -6.30
N ALA A 59 -0.36 8.98 -6.77
CA ALA A 59 -0.83 10.19 -6.10
C ALA A 59 -1.65 11.05 -7.10
N PRO A 60 -2.98 11.17 -6.94
CA PRO A 60 -3.80 10.58 -5.88
C PRO A 60 -4.01 9.06 -6.02
N PRO A 61 -4.10 8.33 -4.91
CA PRO A 61 -4.32 6.88 -4.95
C PRO A 61 -5.75 6.56 -5.40
N ALA A 62 -5.94 5.41 -6.04
CA ALA A 62 -7.24 4.94 -6.48
C ALA A 62 -7.42 3.44 -6.24
N VAL A 63 -8.55 3.05 -5.63
CA VAL A 63 -8.96 1.65 -5.48
C VAL A 63 -9.97 1.30 -6.57
N ARG A 64 -9.49 0.81 -7.72
CA ARG A 64 -10.34 0.52 -8.89
C ARG A 64 -10.86 -0.92 -8.95
N ARG A 65 -10.08 -1.87 -8.42
CA ARG A 65 -10.36 -3.31 -8.48
C ARG A 65 -10.02 -3.95 -7.12
N PRO A 66 -10.79 -3.66 -6.07
CA PRO A 66 -10.54 -4.27 -4.77
C PRO A 66 -10.68 -5.80 -4.87
N GLN A 67 -9.74 -6.53 -4.28
CA GLN A 67 -9.79 -7.99 -4.19
C GLN A 67 -9.93 -8.41 -2.73
N VAL A 68 -10.83 -9.38 -2.49
CA VAL A 68 -10.96 -10.06 -1.21
C VAL A 68 -10.57 -11.52 -1.44
N ALA A 69 -9.52 -11.99 -0.76
CA ALA A 69 -9.08 -13.38 -0.79
C ALA A 69 -9.45 -14.07 0.53
N ILE A 70 -10.26 -15.14 0.45
CA ILE A 70 -10.71 -15.91 1.61
C ILE A 70 -9.96 -17.24 1.62
N PHE A 71 -9.18 -17.47 2.68
CA PHE A 71 -8.48 -18.74 2.90
C PHE A 71 -9.24 -19.52 3.98
N ALA A 72 -9.78 -20.69 3.64
CA ALA A 72 -10.50 -21.57 4.55
C ALA A 72 -9.83 -22.95 4.59
N GLY A 73 -9.57 -23.47 5.78
CA GLY A 73 -8.96 -24.78 5.99
C GLY A 73 -9.49 -25.43 7.27
N ASN A 74 -9.43 -26.76 7.31
CA ASN A 74 -9.79 -27.55 8.48
C ASN A 74 -8.52 -28.07 9.15
N HIS A 75 -8.55 -28.20 10.48
CA HIS A 75 -7.51 -28.87 11.26
C HIS A 75 -8.11 -30.16 11.84
N GLY A 76 -7.37 -31.27 11.70
CA GLY A 76 -7.75 -32.58 12.25
C GLY A 76 -7.41 -32.69 13.72
#